data_AF-A0A7X6DTL3-F1
#
_entry.id   AF-A0A7X6DTL3-F1
#
_cell.length_a   1.000
_cell.length_b   1.000
_cell.length_c   1.000
_cell.angle_alpha   90.00
_cell.angle_beta   90.00
_cell.angle_gamma   90.00
#
_symmetry.space_group_name_H-M   'P 1'
#
loop_
_entity.id
_entity.type
_entity.pdbx_description
1 polymer ?
#
loop_
_entity_poly.entity_id
_entity_poly.type
_entity_poly.pdbx_seq_one_letter_code
_entity_poly.pdbx_strand_id
1 'polypeptide(L)'
;MSRKVKRVTDQEIVLRLLEGASLRTVMVPDDAMASNRPEHIETYDLPHLLINGDSFWGKSETTHLGHAPGSGKTGEVAFAYTNIGPLFCSYNPFTRGARLMSKKRYKKHEWVLRDHFRLVWDSEKGSATEEIKREIEAASKFKIAMLDSEEIWNIHPVDLPMYYSKEGVFEFKTVDDQYPTFFRYPSQTEELLQRYHDFFNHRPEDDEPGFIRLGDSPQFYSFYSIRSDGSYYNFFDIPRNTVQRYKRLKVFADVSNG
;
A
#
# COMPACT_ATOMS: atom_id res chain seq x y z
N MET A 1 -1.45 17.11 -33.57
CA MET A 1 -0.46 16.06 -33.26
C MET A 1 -0.79 15.46 -31.91
N SER A 2 -1.36 14.25 -31.88
CA SER A 2 -1.65 13.55 -30.61
C SER A 2 -0.33 13.04 -30.02
N ARG A 3 0.10 13.61 -28.89
CA ARG A 3 1.19 13.06 -28.09
C ARG A 3 0.74 11.66 -27.65
N LYS A 4 1.32 10.61 -28.22
CA LYS A 4 1.20 9.26 -27.66
C LYS A 4 1.75 9.32 -26.23
N VAL A 5 0.86 9.30 -25.25
CA VAL A 5 1.24 9.14 -23.84
C VAL A 5 1.85 7.74 -23.74
N LYS A 6 3.16 7.66 -23.46
CA LYS A 6 3.84 6.39 -23.25
C LYS A 6 3.23 5.75 -22.01
N ARG A 7 2.67 4.55 -22.15
CA ARG A 7 2.15 3.78 -21.02
C ARG A 7 3.34 3.33 -20.16
N VAL A 8 3.33 3.68 -18.89
CA VAL A 8 4.32 3.22 -17.89
C VAL A 8 4.11 1.72 -17.69
N THR A 9 5.18 0.94 -17.70
CA THR A 9 5.12 -0.52 -17.44
C THR A 9 5.05 -0.80 -15.94
N ASP A 10 4.59 -1.99 -15.55
CA ASP A 10 4.56 -2.39 -14.14
C ASP A 10 5.96 -2.37 -13.50
N GLN A 11 6.98 -2.77 -14.25
CA GLN A 11 8.39 -2.66 -13.85
C GLN A 11 8.81 -1.21 -13.61
N GLU A 12 8.44 -0.29 -14.49
CA GLU A 12 8.74 1.13 -14.33
C GLU A 12 7.99 1.72 -13.12
N ILE A 13 6.77 1.24 -12.83
CA ILE A 13 6.05 1.60 -11.60
C ILE A 13 6.83 1.12 -10.37
N VAL A 14 7.17 -0.18 -10.29
CA VAL A 14 7.89 -0.77 -9.16
C VAL A 14 9.21 -0.04 -8.91
N LEU A 15 10.01 0.18 -9.95
CA LEU A 15 11.29 0.89 -9.83
C LEU A 15 11.11 2.27 -9.23
N ARG A 16 10.15 3.05 -9.74
CA ARG A 16 9.89 4.40 -9.23
C ARG A 16 9.38 4.41 -7.80
N LEU A 17 8.56 3.45 -7.40
CA LEU A 17 8.12 3.31 -6.00
C LEU A 17 9.31 3.04 -5.07
N LEU A 18 10.24 2.16 -5.49
CA LEU A 18 11.48 1.86 -4.76
C LEU A 18 12.50 3.02 -4.79
N GLU A 19 12.28 4.03 -5.62
CA GLU A 19 13.02 5.30 -5.68
C GLU A 19 12.33 6.43 -4.92
N GLY A 20 11.19 6.16 -4.27
CA GLY A 20 10.50 7.12 -3.41
C GLY A 20 9.26 7.73 -4.05
N ALA A 21 8.84 7.37 -5.25
CA ALA A 21 7.54 7.81 -5.76
C ALA A 21 6.39 7.29 -4.87
N SER A 22 5.34 8.08 -4.72
CA SER A 22 4.09 7.64 -4.08
C SER A 22 3.08 7.21 -5.14
N LEU A 23 2.25 6.21 -4.81
CA LEU A 23 1.24 5.67 -5.72
C LEU A 23 -0.14 6.23 -5.42
N ARG A 24 -0.85 6.61 -6.47
CA ARG A 24 -2.29 6.87 -6.46
C ARG A 24 -2.96 6.06 -7.56
N THR A 25 -4.24 5.80 -7.38
CA THR A 25 -5.13 5.41 -8.47
C THR A 25 -6.05 6.56 -8.84
N VAL A 26 -6.27 6.78 -10.14
CA VAL A 26 -7.31 7.66 -10.67
C VAL A 26 -8.29 6.80 -11.45
N MET A 27 -9.56 6.87 -11.08
CA MET A 27 -10.59 5.98 -11.58
C MET A 27 -11.81 6.75 -12.05
N VAL A 28 -12.46 6.20 -13.08
CA VAL A 28 -13.79 6.60 -13.51
C VAL A 28 -14.65 5.34 -13.47
N PRO A 29 -15.56 5.22 -12.49
CA PRO A 29 -16.55 4.15 -12.44
C PRO A 29 -17.37 4.09 -13.73
N ASP A 30 -17.76 2.88 -14.13
CA ASP A 30 -18.62 2.65 -15.30
C ASP A 30 -20.06 3.03 -14.93
N ASP A 31 -20.58 4.09 -15.54
CA ASP A 31 -21.92 4.64 -15.33
C ASP A 31 -23.04 3.79 -15.97
N ALA A 32 -22.67 2.74 -16.70
CA ALA A 32 -23.60 1.65 -17.03
C ALA A 32 -24.16 0.98 -15.77
N MET A 33 -23.40 0.96 -14.66
CA MET A 33 -23.86 0.48 -13.35
C MET A 33 -24.57 1.62 -12.60
N ALA A 34 -25.81 1.41 -12.16
CA ALA A 34 -26.61 2.43 -11.49
C ALA A 34 -25.97 2.89 -10.17
N SER A 35 -25.31 1.98 -9.46
CA SER A 35 -24.56 2.27 -8.23
C SER A 35 -23.39 3.25 -8.43
N ASN A 36 -22.93 3.45 -9.67
CA ASN A 36 -21.83 4.35 -10.02
C ASN A 36 -22.29 5.73 -10.50
N ARG A 37 -23.60 6.00 -10.51
CA ARG A 37 -24.17 7.26 -11.02
C ARG A 37 -24.26 8.34 -9.93
N PRO A 38 -24.09 9.63 -10.29
CA PRO A 38 -23.66 10.12 -11.60
C PRO A 38 -22.20 9.79 -11.89
N GLU A 39 -21.78 9.85 -13.16
CA GLU A 39 -20.37 9.72 -13.51
C GLU A 39 -19.54 10.70 -12.66
N HIS A 40 -18.46 10.18 -12.09
CA HIS A 40 -17.54 10.93 -11.26
C HIS A 40 -16.12 10.41 -11.45
N ILE A 41 -15.16 11.22 -11.03
CA ILE A 41 -13.75 10.84 -10.98
C ILE A 41 -13.41 10.66 -9.51
N GLU A 42 -12.83 9.51 -9.17
CA GLU A 42 -12.34 9.23 -7.82
C GLU A 42 -10.83 8.98 -7.83
N THR A 43 -10.19 9.27 -6.70
CA THR A 43 -8.76 9.05 -6.48
C THR A 43 -8.53 8.51 -5.09
N TYR A 44 -7.59 7.59 -4.96
CA TYR A 44 -7.11 7.12 -3.66
C TYR A 44 -5.60 7.26 -3.59
N ASP A 45 -5.12 7.80 -2.47
CA ASP A 45 -3.74 7.64 -2.03
C ASP A 45 -3.53 6.20 -1.55
N LEU A 46 -2.42 5.57 -1.96
CA LEU A 46 -2.06 4.21 -1.60
C LEU A 46 -0.73 4.19 -0.84
N PRO A 47 -0.70 4.68 0.43
CA PRO A 47 0.54 4.86 1.18
C PRO A 47 1.18 3.53 1.63
N HIS A 48 0.40 2.45 1.73
CA HIS A 48 0.93 1.13 2.07
C HIS A 48 1.10 0.30 0.81
N LEU A 49 2.35 0.02 0.41
CA LEU A 49 2.65 -0.80 -0.75
C LEU A 49 3.46 -2.03 -0.36
N LEU A 50 3.06 -3.18 -0.90
CA LEU A 50 3.81 -4.42 -0.81
C LEU A 50 4.22 -4.82 -2.23
N ILE A 51 5.50 -5.11 -2.43
CA ILE A 51 6.04 -5.48 -3.74
C ILE A 51 6.79 -6.81 -3.61
N ASN A 52 6.46 -7.74 -4.51
CA ASN A 52 7.08 -9.05 -4.63
C ASN A 52 7.37 -9.31 -6.11
N GLY A 53 8.65 -9.17 -6.49
CA GLY A 53 9.07 -9.11 -7.90
C GLY A 53 8.42 -7.91 -8.63
N ASP A 54 7.77 -8.18 -9.75
CA ASP A 54 7.05 -7.18 -10.56
C ASP A 54 5.59 -6.99 -10.11
N SER A 55 5.14 -7.73 -9.09
CA SER A 55 3.78 -7.66 -8.56
C SER A 55 3.71 -6.77 -7.34
N PHE A 56 2.62 -6.00 -7.21
CA PHE A 56 2.38 -5.17 -6.05
C PHE A 56 0.92 -5.10 -5.63
N TRP A 57 0.72 -4.80 -4.35
CA TRP A 57 -0.53 -4.34 -3.77
C TRP A 57 -0.31 -2.96 -3.16
N GLY A 58 -1.19 -2.01 -3.46
CA GLY A 58 -1.27 -0.71 -2.81
C GLY A 58 -2.59 -0.58 -2.06
N LYS A 59 -2.55 -0.14 -0.80
CA LYS A 59 -3.71 -0.01 0.08
C LYS A 59 -3.81 1.43 0.59
N SER A 60 -5.03 1.98 0.58
CA SER A 60 -5.37 3.22 1.26
C SER A 60 -5.24 3.08 2.77
N GLU A 61 -5.23 4.19 3.51
CA GLU A 61 -5.41 4.13 4.96
C GLU A 61 -6.78 3.52 5.30
N THR A 62 -6.88 2.84 6.45
CA THR A 62 -8.16 2.36 6.98
C THR A 62 -8.95 3.50 7.62
N THR A 63 -9.38 4.46 6.81
CA THR A 63 -10.09 5.66 7.28
C THR A 63 -11.40 5.90 6.52
N HIS A 64 -11.73 5.08 5.52
CA HIS A 64 -12.97 5.26 4.76
C HIS A 64 -14.16 4.76 5.58
N LEU A 65 -15.06 5.67 5.93
CA LEU A 65 -16.32 5.33 6.57
C LEU A 65 -17.28 4.73 5.54
N GLY A 66 -17.37 3.40 5.51
CA GLY A 66 -18.43 2.70 4.80
C GLY A 66 -19.78 3.02 5.43
N HIS A 67 -20.66 3.68 4.69
CA HIS A 67 -22.00 4.06 5.15
C HIS A 67 -22.98 4.08 3.98
N ALA A 68 -24.28 3.97 4.31
CA ALA A 68 -25.37 4.29 3.41
C ALA A 68 -26.35 5.22 4.17
N PRO A 69 -26.84 6.31 3.55
CA PRO A 69 -27.84 7.17 4.16
C PRO A 69 -29.04 6.36 4.67
N GLY A 70 -29.46 6.60 5.92
CA GLY A 70 -30.55 5.88 6.58
C GLY A 70 -30.20 4.49 7.11
N SER A 71 -28.98 3.99 6.87
CA SER A 71 -28.50 2.76 7.52
C SER A 71 -27.88 3.08 8.88
N GLY A 72 -28.18 2.26 9.90
CA GLY A 72 -27.48 2.29 11.19
C GLY A 72 -26.13 1.56 11.19
N LYS A 73 -25.65 1.14 10.02
CA LYS A 73 -24.43 0.34 9.87
C LYS A 73 -23.33 1.22 9.31
N THR A 74 -22.32 1.46 10.13
CA THR A 74 -21.07 2.11 9.73
C THR A 74 -19.90 1.17 9.97
N GLY A 75 -18.81 1.37 9.24
CA GLY A 75 -17.56 0.66 9.52
C GLY A 75 -16.42 1.22 8.69
N GLU A 76 -15.23 1.24 9.27
CA GLU A 76 -14.03 1.66 8.57
C GLU A 76 -13.60 0.58 7.58
N VAL A 77 -13.25 1.01 6.37
CA VAL A 77 -12.72 0.16 5.32
C VAL A 77 -11.51 0.83 4.71
N ALA A 78 -10.63 0.02 4.14
CA ALA A 78 -9.60 0.47 3.23
C ALA A 78 -9.87 -0.10 1.84
N PHE A 79 -9.53 0.64 0.80
CA PHE A 79 -9.50 0.12 -0.56
C PHE A 79 -8.07 -0.26 -0.93
N ALA A 80 -7.91 -1.38 -1.61
CA ALA A 80 -6.63 -1.86 -2.07
C ALA A 80 -6.71 -2.28 -3.53
N TYR A 81 -5.65 -1.98 -4.26
CA TYR A 81 -5.53 -2.21 -5.69
C TYR A 81 -4.20 -2.89 -5.97
N THR A 82 -4.18 -3.81 -6.92
CA THR A 82 -2.99 -4.57 -7.32
C THR A 82 -2.74 -4.42 -8.80
N ASN A 83 -1.55 -4.71 -9.33
CA ASN A 83 -1.37 -4.98 -10.76
C ASN A 83 -1.65 -6.46 -11.14
N ILE A 84 -1.92 -7.33 -10.16
CA ILE A 84 -2.20 -8.75 -10.38
C ILE A 84 -3.67 -8.91 -10.84
N GLY A 85 -3.85 -9.03 -12.15
CA GLY A 85 -5.15 -9.32 -12.76
C GLY A 85 -6.22 -8.23 -12.58
N PRO A 86 -7.47 -8.52 -12.95
CA PRO A 86 -8.57 -7.56 -13.01
C PRO A 86 -9.27 -7.39 -11.66
N LEU A 87 -8.56 -7.45 -10.53
CA LEU A 87 -9.17 -7.40 -9.20
C LEU A 87 -8.67 -6.23 -8.35
N PHE A 88 -9.53 -5.78 -7.45
CA PHE A 88 -9.21 -4.89 -6.34
C PHE A 88 -10.05 -5.35 -5.14
N CYS A 89 -9.82 -4.81 -3.95
CA CYS A 89 -10.66 -5.18 -2.80
C CYS A 89 -10.89 -4.04 -1.83
N SER A 90 -12.01 -4.11 -1.12
CA SER A 90 -12.18 -3.39 0.13
C SER A 90 -11.87 -4.33 1.30
N TYR A 91 -11.20 -3.83 2.32
CA TYR A 91 -10.82 -4.59 3.50
C TYR A 91 -11.27 -3.89 4.77
N ASN A 92 -11.83 -4.65 5.70
CA ASN A 92 -12.16 -4.19 7.04
C ASN A 92 -11.30 -4.96 8.06
N PRO A 93 -10.35 -4.29 8.75
CA PRO A 93 -9.44 -4.97 9.67
C PRO A 93 -10.14 -5.54 10.91
N PHE A 94 -11.19 -4.89 11.42
CA PHE A 94 -11.91 -5.34 12.61
C PHE A 94 -12.67 -6.65 12.42
N THR A 95 -13.30 -6.81 11.26
CA THR A 95 -14.03 -8.03 10.88
C THR A 95 -13.14 -9.04 10.14
N ARG A 96 -11.90 -8.64 9.82
CA ARG A 96 -10.96 -9.41 8.99
C ARG A 96 -11.56 -9.80 7.63
N GLY A 97 -12.57 -9.05 7.19
CA GLY A 97 -13.34 -9.34 5.99
C GLY A 97 -12.79 -8.60 4.78
N ALA A 98 -12.57 -9.32 3.69
CA ALA A 98 -12.26 -8.72 2.39
C ALA A 98 -13.43 -8.90 1.42
N ARG A 99 -13.70 -7.88 0.60
CA ARG A 99 -14.60 -7.97 -0.54
C ARG A 99 -13.77 -7.82 -1.80
N LEU A 100 -13.60 -8.90 -2.55
CA LEU A 100 -12.92 -8.85 -3.84
C LEU A 100 -13.89 -8.34 -4.90
N MET A 101 -13.45 -7.39 -5.71
CA MET A 101 -14.25 -6.74 -6.74
C MET A 101 -13.50 -6.76 -8.06
N SER A 102 -14.25 -6.79 -9.16
CA SER A 102 -13.67 -6.71 -10.49
C SER A 102 -13.37 -5.27 -10.86
N LYS A 103 -12.16 -4.98 -11.33
CA LYS A 103 -11.79 -3.67 -11.90
C LYS A 103 -12.60 -3.30 -13.14
N LYS A 104 -13.33 -4.26 -13.73
CA LYS A 104 -14.29 -3.99 -14.82
C LYS A 104 -15.46 -3.09 -14.40
N ARG A 105 -15.62 -2.82 -13.09
CA ARG A 105 -16.48 -1.76 -12.55
C ARG A 105 -16.04 -0.36 -12.96
N TYR A 106 -14.81 -0.21 -13.43
CA TYR A 106 -14.23 1.05 -13.88
C TYR A 106 -14.10 1.04 -15.40
N LYS A 107 -14.63 2.06 -16.07
CA LYS A 107 -14.31 2.30 -17.49
C LYS A 107 -12.90 2.88 -17.67
N LYS A 108 -12.34 3.46 -16.61
CA LYS A 108 -10.96 3.94 -16.56
C LYS A 108 -10.33 3.65 -15.18
N HIS A 109 -9.14 3.07 -15.17
CA HIS A 109 -8.30 2.92 -13.97
C HIS A 109 -6.84 3.16 -14.35
N GLU A 110 -6.22 4.19 -13.79
CA GLU A 110 -4.85 4.60 -14.08
C GLU A 110 -4.01 4.69 -12.81
N TRP A 111 -2.78 4.18 -12.88
CA TRP A 111 -1.76 4.43 -11.86
C TRP A 111 -1.14 5.80 -12.06
N VAL A 112 -1.03 6.57 -10.98
CA VAL A 112 -0.38 7.89 -10.98
C VAL A 112 0.73 7.89 -9.95
N LEU A 113 1.96 8.13 -10.41
CA LEU A 113 3.14 8.28 -9.56
C LEU A 113 3.37 9.75 -9.24
N ARG A 114 3.73 10.04 -7.99
CA ARG A 114 4.07 11.40 -7.53
C ARG A 114 5.44 11.40 -6.83
N ASP A 115 6.35 12.22 -7.33
CA ASP A 115 7.72 12.34 -6.82
C ASP A 115 7.83 13.45 -5.77
N HIS A 116 7.13 13.27 -4.64
CA HIS A 116 7.18 14.22 -3.52
C HIS A 116 8.05 13.73 -2.36
N PHE A 117 8.80 12.65 -2.54
CA PHE A 117 9.76 12.17 -1.55
C PHE A 117 11.13 12.04 -2.19
N ARG A 118 12.17 12.48 -1.48
CA ARG A 118 13.57 12.29 -1.86
C ARG A 118 14.24 11.27 -0.96
N LEU A 119 15.18 10.51 -1.52
CA LEU A 119 16.01 9.58 -0.75
C LEU A 119 16.92 10.37 0.20
N VAL A 120 16.90 10.02 1.49
CA VAL A 120 17.72 10.66 2.54
C VAL A 120 18.62 9.68 3.27
N TRP A 121 18.38 8.37 3.10
CA TRP A 121 19.26 7.33 3.63
C TRP A 121 19.04 6.01 2.89
N ASP A 122 20.12 5.25 2.66
CA ASP A 122 20.09 3.92 2.03
C ASP A 122 21.09 3.02 2.76
N SER A 123 20.63 1.87 3.26
CA SER A 123 21.45 0.92 4.01
C SER A 123 22.66 0.40 3.22
N GLU A 124 22.61 0.45 1.89
CA GLU A 124 23.72 0.03 1.02
C GLU A 124 24.79 1.13 0.81
N LYS A 125 24.48 2.41 1.09
CA LYS A 125 25.35 3.55 0.75
C LYS A 125 26.19 4.08 1.93
N GLY A 126 26.05 3.49 3.12
CA GLY A 126 26.83 3.81 4.31
C GLY A 126 25.99 4.29 5.50
N SER A 127 26.65 4.45 6.65
CA SER A 127 26.03 4.62 7.97
C SER A 127 25.81 6.09 8.41
N ALA A 128 26.05 7.07 7.56
CA ALA A 128 25.90 8.48 7.94
C ALA A 128 24.40 8.81 8.16
N THR A 129 24.01 9.10 9.40
CA THR A 129 22.62 9.38 9.79
C THR A 129 22.31 10.86 9.97
N GLU A 130 23.28 11.75 9.72
CA GLU A 130 23.14 13.20 9.89
C GLU A 130 22.01 13.80 9.06
N GLU A 131 21.78 13.26 7.86
CA GLU A 131 20.67 13.73 7.02
C GLU A 131 19.31 13.41 7.64
N ILE A 132 19.15 12.22 8.22
CA ILE A 132 17.94 11.84 8.96
C ILE A 132 17.68 12.80 10.12
N LYS A 133 18.73 13.12 10.89
CA LYS A 133 18.64 14.08 11.99
C LYS A 133 18.13 15.44 11.49
N ARG A 134 18.71 15.99 10.41
CA ARG A 134 18.27 17.26 9.83
C ARG A 134 16.81 17.23 9.40
N GLU A 135 16.37 16.15 8.75
CA GLU A 135 14.98 16.05 8.30
C GLU A 135 13.99 15.94 9.47
N ILE A 136 14.37 15.28 10.57
CA ILE A 136 13.57 15.22 11.80
C ILE A 136 13.47 16.61 12.44
N GLU A 137 14.60 17.32 12.56
CA GLU A 137 14.63 18.71 13.07
C GLU A 137 13.80 19.66 12.20
N ALA A 138 13.70 19.39 10.89
CA ALA A 138 12.84 20.11 9.96
C ALA A 138 11.36 19.68 9.98
N ALA A 139 10.98 18.75 10.87
CA ALA A 139 9.62 18.20 10.96
C ALA A 139 9.10 17.62 9.63
N SER A 140 9.99 17.01 8.84
CA SER A 140 9.65 16.40 7.57
C SER A 140 8.78 15.16 7.77
N LYS A 141 7.88 14.88 6.81
CA LYS A 141 7.21 13.57 6.72
C LYS A 141 8.18 12.55 6.15
N PHE A 142 8.09 11.31 6.63
CA PHE A 142 8.93 10.22 6.14
C PHE A 142 8.10 9.04 5.63
N LYS A 143 8.70 8.29 4.72
CA LYS A 143 8.31 6.91 4.41
C LYS A 143 9.55 6.06 4.24
N ILE A 144 9.37 4.75 4.39
CA ILE A 144 10.43 3.77 4.20
C ILE A 144 10.09 2.83 3.05
N ALA A 145 11.11 2.25 2.42
CA ALA A 145 11.01 1.01 1.66
C ALA A 145 11.97 0.02 2.31
N MET A 146 11.43 -1.07 2.88
CA MET A 146 12.21 -2.10 3.58
C MET A 146 12.02 -3.46 2.91
N LEU A 147 13.12 -4.07 2.49
CA LEU A 147 13.15 -5.45 2.02
C LEU A 147 13.34 -6.38 3.22
N ASP A 148 12.33 -7.18 3.52
CA ASP A 148 12.36 -8.09 4.65
C ASP A 148 13.03 -9.45 4.32
N SER A 149 13.04 -10.35 5.29
CA SER A 149 13.63 -11.68 5.17
C SER A 149 12.93 -12.57 4.13
N GLU A 150 11.68 -12.27 3.78
CA GLU A 150 10.86 -13.00 2.81
C GLU A 150 11.01 -12.46 1.37
N GLU A 151 11.97 -11.55 1.13
CA GLU A 151 12.16 -10.88 -0.18
C GLU A 151 10.96 -10.01 -0.60
N ILE A 152 10.19 -9.51 0.38
CA ILE A 152 9.08 -8.60 0.12
C ILE A 152 9.50 -7.17 0.50
N TRP A 153 9.28 -6.25 -0.44
CA TRP A 153 9.42 -4.83 -0.18
C TRP A 153 8.16 -4.30 0.50
N ASN A 154 8.34 -3.71 1.68
CA ASN A 154 7.31 -3.07 2.47
C ASN A 154 7.54 -1.56 2.43
N ILE A 155 6.64 -0.83 1.78
CA ILE A 155 6.69 0.63 1.68
C ILE A 155 5.56 1.21 2.51
N HIS A 156 5.91 1.92 3.58
CA HIS A 156 4.95 2.45 4.53
C HIS A 156 5.34 3.86 5.01
N PRO A 157 4.35 4.71 5.31
CA PRO A 157 4.59 5.96 6.00
C PRO A 157 5.15 5.71 7.41
N VAL A 158 5.98 6.65 7.87
CA VAL A 158 6.52 6.67 9.23
C VAL A 158 5.59 7.50 10.10
N ASP A 159 5.15 6.94 11.22
CA ASP A 159 4.35 7.61 12.24
C ASP A 159 5.27 8.36 13.23
N LEU A 160 6.30 7.68 13.72
CA LEU A 160 7.21 8.23 14.74
C LEU A 160 8.67 8.06 14.31
N PRO A 161 9.32 9.12 13.78
CA PRO A 161 10.75 9.15 13.55
C PRO A 161 11.49 9.59 14.81
N MET A 162 12.50 8.83 15.24
CA MET A 162 13.32 9.14 16.42
C MET A 162 14.80 9.14 16.06
N TYR A 163 15.56 10.06 16.65
CA TYR A 163 17.01 10.12 16.53
C TYR A 163 17.66 10.12 17.90
N TYR A 164 18.51 9.13 18.15
CA TYR A 164 19.24 8.98 19.41
C TYR A 164 20.62 9.62 19.26
N SER A 165 20.71 10.88 19.69
CA SER A 165 21.86 11.76 19.39
C SER A 165 23.19 11.30 19.97
N LYS A 166 23.20 10.53 21.07
CA LYS A 166 24.45 10.04 21.67
C LYS A 166 25.01 8.85 20.89
N GLU A 167 24.13 8.05 20.33
CA GLU A 167 24.40 6.81 19.63
C GLU A 167 24.59 7.04 18.11
N GLY A 168 24.08 8.16 17.58
CA GLY A 168 24.14 8.45 16.15
C GLY A 168 23.24 7.53 15.31
N VAL A 169 22.18 6.98 15.92
CA VAL A 169 21.25 6.04 15.28
C VAL A 169 19.84 6.61 15.24
N PHE A 170 19.06 6.17 14.25
CA PHE A 170 17.63 6.46 14.17
C PHE A 170 16.80 5.20 14.39
N GLU A 171 15.57 5.40 14.87
CA GLU A 171 14.54 4.38 14.92
C GLU A 171 13.24 4.95 14.39
N PHE A 172 12.67 4.30 13.39
CA PHE A 172 11.43 4.70 12.74
C PHE A 172 10.34 3.69 13.07
N LYS A 173 9.20 4.18 13.54
CA LYS A 173 7.99 3.38 13.66
C LYS A 173 7.04 3.72 12.52
N THR A 174 6.69 2.72 11.73
CA THR A 174 5.71 2.90 10.64
C THR A 174 4.29 2.98 11.20
N VAL A 175 3.38 3.58 10.41
CA VAL A 175 1.95 3.63 10.74
C VAL A 175 1.42 2.21 10.95
N ASP A 176 0.70 2.02 12.05
CA ASP A 176 0.01 0.77 12.37
C ASP A 176 -1.29 0.66 11.58
N ASP A 177 -1.27 -0.20 10.57
CA ASP A 177 -2.40 -0.56 9.73
C ASP A 177 -2.30 -2.06 9.41
N GLN A 178 -3.36 -2.64 8.84
CA GLN A 178 -3.51 -4.07 8.67
C GLN A 178 -4.00 -4.41 7.27
N TYR A 179 -3.49 -5.50 6.72
CA TYR A 179 -3.89 -5.98 5.40
C TYR A 179 -3.95 -7.51 5.35
N PRO A 180 -4.73 -8.09 4.42
CA PRO A 180 -4.74 -9.53 4.22
C PRO A 180 -3.35 -10.07 3.80
N THR A 181 -2.96 -11.24 4.30
CA THR A 181 -1.66 -11.85 3.95
C THR A 181 -1.50 -12.13 2.46
N PHE A 182 -2.60 -12.34 1.71
CA PHE A 182 -2.53 -12.56 0.26
C PHE A 182 -2.00 -11.34 -0.51
N PHE A 183 -1.91 -10.16 0.11
CA PHE A 183 -1.25 -9.00 -0.50
C PHE A 183 0.27 -9.20 -0.62
N ARG A 184 0.87 -10.03 0.23
CA ARG A 184 2.32 -10.29 0.28
C ARG A 184 2.79 -11.29 -0.78
N TYR A 185 1.92 -12.20 -1.17
CA TYR A 185 2.27 -13.36 -1.99
C TYR A 185 1.41 -13.37 -3.28
N PRO A 186 2.00 -13.02 -4.43
CA PRO A 186 1.28 -12.98 -5.70
C PRO A 186 0.56 -14.30 -6.02
N SER A 187 1.17 -15.44 -5.69
CA SER A 187 0.57 -16.77 -5.84
C SER A 187 -0.78 -16.91 -5.12
N GLN A 188 -0.95 -16.35 -3.91
CA GLN A 188 -2.23 -16.39 -3.19
C GLN A 188 -3.28 -15.51 -3.89
N THR A 189 -2.86 -14.40 -4.49
CA THR A 189 -3.75 -13.56 -5.31
C THR A 189 -4.16 -14.28 -6.60
N GLU A 190 -3.22 -14.98 -7.24
CA GLU A 190 -3.48 -15.81 -8.43
C GLU A 190 -4.41 -16.98 -8.13
N GLU A 191 -4.26 -17.64 -6.98
CA GLU A 191 -5.18 -18.68 -6.51
C GLU A 191 -6.61 -18.15 -6.35
N LEU A 192 -6.78 -16.93 -5.83
CA LEU A 192 -8.09 -16.27 -5.74
C LEU A 192 -8.67 -15.99 -7.13
N LEU A 193 -7.85 -15.51 -8.07
CA LEU A 193 -8.28 -15.31 -9.46
C LEU A 193 -8.71 -16.61 -10.13
N GLN A 194 -7.99 -17.70 -9.92
CA GLN A 194 -8.33 -19.01 -10.47
C GLN A 194 -9.60 -19.57 -9.83
N ARG A 195 -9.71 -19.49 -8.49
CA ARG A 195 -10.89 -19.98 -7.74
C ARG A 195 -12.17 -19.28 -8.16
N TYR A 196 -12.10 -17.99 -8.48
CA TYR A 196 -13.25 -17.18 -8.86
C TYR A 196 -13.14 -16.65 -10.29
N HIS A 197 -12.57 -17.46 -11.18
CA HIS A 197 -12.31 -17.12 -12.58
C HIS A 197 -13.54 -16.56 -13.30
N ASP A 198 -14.70 -17.19 -13.10
CA ASP A 198 -15.93 -16.77 -13.77
C ASP A 198 -16.35 -15.37 -13.31
N PHE A 199 -16.30 -15.07 -12.02
CA PHE A 199 -16.62 -13.73 -11.50
C PHE A 199 -15.73 -12.65 -12.12
N PHE A 200 -14.42 -12.90 -12.27
CA PHE A 200 -13.50 -11.89 -12.80
C PHE A 200 -13.53 -11.78 -14.33
N ASN A 201 -14.03 -12.80 -15.03
CA ASN A 201 -14.18 -12.79 -16.49
C ASN A 201 -15.46 -12.13 -16.98
N HIS A 202 -16.52 -12.11 -16.18
CA HIS A 202 -17.74 -11.41 -16.53
C HIS A 202 -17.66 -9.93 -16.15
N ARG A 203 -18.48 -9.10 -16.80
CA ARG A 203 -18.73 -7.72 -16.35
C ARG A 203 -19.75 -7.78 -15.22
N PRO A 204 -19.51 -7.15 -14.07
CA PRO A 204 -20.52 -7.12 -13.02
C PRO A 204 -21.75 -6.35 -13.49
N GLU A 205 -22.90 -7.01 -13.50
CA GLU A 205 -24.23 -6.39 -13.66
C GLU A 205 -24.72 -5.91 -12.28
N ASP A 206 -25.70 -4.98 -12.23
CA ASP A 206 -26.20 -4.44 -10.96
C ASP A 206 -26.89 -5.49 -10.06
N ASP A 207 -27.31 -6.64 -10.62
CA ASP A 207 -28.10 -7.66 -9.91
C ASP A 207 -27.24 -8.76 -9.25
N GLU A 208 -25.94 -8.83 -9.56
CA GLU A 208 -25.01 -9.67 -8.80
C GLU A 208 -24.49 -8.93 -7.58
N PRO A 209 -24.21 -9.62 -6.44
CA PRO A 209 -23.59 -8.99 -5.28
C PRO A 209 -22.30 -8.24 -5.64
N GLY A 210 -21.72 -8.50 -6.82
CA GLY A 210 -20.76 -7.61 -7.46
C GLY A 210 -19.43 -7.54 -6.70
N PHE A 211 -19.28 -8.42 -5.73
CA PHE A 211 -18.09 -8.74 -4.97
C PHE A 211 -18.14 -10.19 -4.50
N ILE A 212 -16.96 -10.78 -4.29
CA ILE A 212 -16.78 -12.04 -3.55
C ILE A 212 -16.42 -11.70 -2.12
N ARG A 213 -17.08 -12.32 -1.14
CA ARG A 213 -16.77 -12.14 0.27
C ARG A 213 -15.75 -13.18 0.73
N LEU A 214 -14.63 -12.72 1.27
CA LEU A 214 -13.71 -13.53 2.06
C LEU A 214 -13.91 -13.19 3.53
N GLY A 215 -14.37 -14.17 4.32
CA GLY A 215 -14.44 -14.06 5.77
C GLY A 215 -13.10 -14.45 6.40
N ASP A 216 -12.79 -13.85 7.55
CA ASP A 216 -11.67 -14.23 8.42
C ASP A 216 -10.31 -14.36 7.69
N SER A 217 -10.00 -13.40 6.82
CA SER A 217 -8.73 -13.40 6.10
C SER A 217 -7.56 -13.30 7.10
N PRO A 218 -6.51 -14.13 7.00
CA PRO A 218 -5.29 -13.94 7.77
C PRO A 218 -4.74 -12.54 7.54
N GLN A 219 -4.28 -11.88 8.60
CA GLN A 219 -3.84 -10.49 8.56
C GLN A 219 -2.33 -10.38 8.76
N PHE A 220 -1.77 -9.32 8.22
CA PHE A 220 -0.42 -8.86 8.49
C PHE A 220 -0.47 -7.36 8.80
N TYR A 221 0.53 -6.86 9.51
CA TYR A 221 0.59 -5.50 10.01
C TYR A 221 1.64 -4.69 9.23
N SER A 222 1.33 -3.44 8.90
CA SER A 222 2.31 -2.50 8.36
C SER A 222 3.24 -1.92 9.42
N PHE A 223 3.03 -2.25 10.70
CA PHE A 223 3.86 -1.80 11.81
C PHE A 223 5.23 -2.50 11.81
N TYR A 224 6.27 -1.67 11.80
CA TYR A 224 7.66 -2.01 12.02
C TYR A 224 8.29 -0.95 12.91
N SER A 225 9.11 -1.37 13.87
CA SER A 225 10.11 -0.50 14.49
C SER A 225 11.47 -0.84 13.87
N ILE A 226 12.02 0.08 13.09
CA ILE A 226 13.17 -0.15 12.22
C ILE A 226 14.33 0.72 12.69
N ARG A 227 15.50 0.13 12.89
CA ARG A 227 16.72 0.82 13.34
C ARG A 227 17.78 0.89 12.25
N SER A 228 18.56 1.95 12.27
CA SER A 228 19.66 2.16 11.31
C SER A 228 20.78 1.12 11.37
N ASP A 229 20.82 0.29 12.42
CA ASP A 229 21.83 -0.76 12.62
C ASP A 229 21.56 -2.04 11.81
N GLY A 230 20.45 -2.12 11.08
CA GLY A 230 20.03 -3.31 10.34
C GLY A 230 18.92 -4.12 11.01
N SER A 231 18.52 -3.76 12.23
CA SER A 231 17.52 -4.49 13.00
C SER A 231 16.12 -3.89 12.84
N TYR A 232 15.11 -4.76 12.96
CA TYR A 232 13.74 -4.34 13.13
C TYR A 232 12.94 -5.36 13.93
N TYR A 233 11.78 -4.98 14.43
CA TYR A 233 10.75 -5.90 14.89
C TYR A 233 9.39 -5.44 14.36
N ASN A 234 8.48 -6.37 14.11
CA ASN A 234 7.10 -6.09 13.69
C ASN A 234 6.09 -6.47 14.78
N PHE A 235 4.80 -6.31 14.49
CA PHE A 235 3.72 -6.63 15.43
C PHE A 235 3.82 -8.05 16.04
N PHE A 236 4.21 -9.05 15.24
CA PHE A 236 4.31 -10.45 15.68
C PHE A 236 5.55 -10.72 16.55
N ASP A 237 6.58 -9.90 16.42
CA ASP A 237 7.82 -10.03 17.19
C ASP A 237 7.68 -9.48 18.62
N ILE A 238 6.80 -8.49 18.84
CA ILE A 238 6.57 -7.85 20.15
C ILE A 238 6.26 -8.90 21.24
N PRO A 239 5.21 -9.74 21.12
CA PRO A 239 4.92 -10.73 22.16
C PRO A 239 5.95 -11.86 22.24
N ARG A 240 6.74 -12.07 21.19
CA ARG A 240 7.79 -13.10 21.13
C ARG A 240 9.13 -12.61 21.69
N ASN A 241 9.27 -11.30 21.90
CA ASN A 241 10.52 -10.65 22.25
C ASN A 241 11.65 -10.99 21.26
N THR A 242 11.33 -10.99 19.96
CA THR A 242 12.27 -11.29 18.88
C THR A 242 12.68 -10.03 18.11
N VAL A 243 13.85 -10.08 17.49
CA VAL A 243 14.36 -9.03 16.60
C VAL A 243 14.83 -9.68 15.32
N GLN A 244 14.51 -9.04 14.19
CA GLN A 244 14.85 -9.48 12.85
C GLN A 244 15.90 -8.56 12.21
N ARG A 245 16.40 -8.97 11.05
CA ARG A 245 17.34 -8.20 10.23
C ARG A 245 16.70 -7.93 8.87
N TYR A 246 16.65 -6.67 8.44
CA TYR A 246 16.20 -6.37 7.07
C TYR A 246 17.33 -6.66 6.08
N LYS A 247 16.96 -6.99 4.85
CA LYS A 247 17.92 -7.17 3.75
C LYS A 247 18.32 -5.83 3.16
N ARG A 248 17.39 -4.88 3.11
CA ARG A 248 17.64 -3.51 2.66
C ARG A 248 16.65 -2.53 3.27
N LEU A 249 17.09 -1.30 3.51
CA LEU A 249 16.24 -0.20 3.93
C LEU A 249 16.61 1.06 3.15
N LYS A 250 15.61 1.70 2.57
CA LYS A 250 15.67 3.05 2.03
C LYS A 250 14.72 3.93 2.82
N VAL A 251 15.18 5.14 3.15
CA VAL A 251 14.39 6.14 3.86
C VAL A 251 14.23 7.36 2.97
N PHE A 252 13.01 7.86 2.90
CA PHE A 252 12.67 9.03 2.12
C PHE A 252 12.02 10.10 2.98
N ALA A 253 12.32 11.36 2.69
CA ALA A 253 11.71 12.53 3.31
C ALA A 253 10.91 13.34 2.27
N ASP A 254 9.78 13.90 2.70
CA ASP A 254 8.88 14.68 1.86
C ASP A 254 9.53 16.01 1.44
N VAL A 255 9.47 16.34 0.15
CA VAL A 255 10.02 17.60 -0.42
C VAL A 255 8.94 18.66 -0.66
N SER A 256 7.68 18.37 -0.32
CA SER A 256 6.54 19.27 -0.53
C SER A 256 6.52 20.49 0.40
N ASN A 257 7.45 20.56 1.36
CA ASN A 257 7.62 21.67 2.29
C ASN A 257 8.66 22.71 1.82
N GLY A 258 9.14 22.62 0.56
CA GLY A 258 10.05 23.58 -0.07
C GLY A 258 9.38 24.54 -1.02
#